data_AF-A0A967JWZ6-F1
#
_entry.id   AF-A0A967JWZ6-F1
#
_cell.length_a   1.000
_cell.length_b   1.000
_cell.length_c   1.000
_cell.angle_alpha   90.00
_cell.angle_beta   90.00
_cell.angle_gamma   90.00
#
_symmetry.space_group_name_H-M   'P 1'
#
loop_
_entity.id
_entity.type
_entity.pdbx_description
1 polymer ?
#
loop_
_entity_poly.entity_id
_entity_poly.type
_entity_poly.pdbx_seq_one_letter_code
_entity_poly.pdbx_strand_id
1 'polypeptide(L)' 'AAEVNTDSSRELGGDLGWFPRGGLMLPEVEEAAFSLQPGETSGIVESVWGLHIVQTLERDPAREMDIDTRQRLAQPRQQ' A
#
# COMPACT_ATOMS: atom_id res chain seq x y z
N ALA A 1 -15.88 19.32 -9.26
CA ALA A 1 -14.41 19.44 -9.17
C ALA A 1 -13.84 18.09 -9.56
N ALA A 2 -13.03 18.03 -10.61
CA ALA A 2 -12.45 16.78 -11.10
C ALA A 2 -11.09 16.61 -10.41
N GLU A 3 -11.06 15.76 -9.39
CA GLU A 3 -9.87 15.46 -8.61
C GLU A 3 -8.92 14.64 -9.49
N VAL A 4 -7.84 15.27 -9.92
CA VAL A 4 -6.81 14.67 -10.78
C VAL A 4 -5.93 13.76 -9.92
N ASN A 5 -6.31 12.49 -9.84
CA ASN A 5 -5.52 11.42 -9.26
C ASN A 5 -4.56 10.85 -10.34
N THR A 6 -3.29 11.26 -10.28
CA THR A 6 -2.21 10.88 -11.20
C THR A 6 -1.35 9.76 -10.60
N ASP A 7 -1.92 8.58 -10.43
CA ASP A 7 -1.16 7.37 -10.13
C ASP A 7 -1.69 6.23 -11.03
N SER A 8 -0.82 5.31 -11.45
CA SER A 8 -1.13 4.20 -12.37
C SER A 8 -2.27 3.28 -11.89
N SER A 9 -2.76 3.49 -10.68
CA SER A 9 -3.98 2.93 -10.08
C SER A 9 -5.30 3.52 -10.62
N ARG A 10 -5.24 4.47 -11.56
CA ARG A 10 -6.42 5.21 -12.09
C ARG A 10 -7.50 4.31 -12.70
N GLU A 11 -7.13 3.13 -13.19
CA GLU A 11 -8.06 2.17 -13.82
C GLU A 11 -8.79 1.29 -12.78
N LEU A 12 -8.28 1.26 -11.54
CA LEU A 12 -8.84 0.53 -10.39
C LEU A 12 -9.31 1.49 -9.26
N GLY A 13 -9.34 2.79 -9.50
CA GLY A 13 -9.85 3.78 -8.54
C GLY A 13 -8.92 4.07 -7.35
N GLY A 14 -7.62 3.76 -7.44
CA GLY A 14 -6.68 3.96 -6.34
C GLY A 14 -6.56 2.78 -5.37
N ASP A 15 -7.14 1.62 -5.71
CA ASP A 15 -7.05 0.42 -4.89
C ASP A 15 -5.68 -0.28 -5.05
N LEU A 16 -4.97 -0.43 -3.93
CA LEU A 16 -3.67 -1.13 -3.88
C LEU A 16 -3.82 -2.65 -3.76
N GLY A 17 -5.05 -3.15 -3.61
CA GLY A 17 -5.33 -4.54 -3.28
C GLY A 17 -4.73 -4.98 -1.95
N TRP A 18 -4.62 -6.30 -1.78
CA TRP A 18 -4.00 -6.89 -0.61
C TRP A 18 -2.48 -6.95 -0.79
N PHE A 19 -1.75 -6.21 0.02
CA PHE A 19 -0.29 -6.23 0.04
C PHE A 19 0.26 -6.61 1.43
N PRO A 20 1.38 -7.32 1.47
CA PRO A 20 2.11 -7.60 2.71
C PRO A 20 3.00 -6.43 3.13
N ARG A 21 3.54 -6.50 4.36
CA ARG A 21 4.66 -5.64 4.78
C ARG A 21 5.89 -5.88 3.91
N GLY A 22 6.55 -4.81 3.49
CA GLY A 22 7.61 -4.78 2.48
C GLY A 22 7.11 -4.91 1.03
N GLY A 23 5.79 -4.95 0.82
CA GLY A 23 5.19 -5.10 -0.50
C GLY A 23 5.07 -3.79 -1.27
N LEU A 24 5.06 -2.66 -0.57
CA LEU A 24 5.03 -1.33 -1.20
C LEU A 24 6.43 -0.74 -1.31
N MET A 25 6.67 0.00 -2.40
CA MET A 25 7.92 0.75 -2.59
C MET A 25 7.99 2.05 -1.78
N LEU A 26 6.85 2.48 -1.22
CA LEU A 26 6.73 3.68 -0.39
C LEU A 26 6.59 3.25 1.09
N PRO A 27 7.70 3.20 1.85
CA PRO A 27 7.66 2.74 3.25
C PRO A 27 6.80 3.65 4.14
N GLU A 28 6.73 4.95 3.85
CA GLU A 28 5.90 5.92 4.60
C GLU A 28 4.40 5.63 4.44
N VAL A 29 3.99 5.30 3.22
CA VAL A 29 2.61 4.92 2.87
C VAL A 29 2.26 3.57 3.46
N GLU A 30 3.19 2.61 3.39
CA GLU A 30 3.02 1.30 4.00
C GLU A 30 2.83 1.41 5.52
N GLU A 31 3.71 2.15 6.20
CA GLU A 31 3.65 2.32 7.64
C GLU A 31 2.33 2.95 8.07
N ALA A 32 1.88 3.98 7.37
CA ALA A 32 0.58 4.60 7.62
C ALA A 32 -0.57 3.58 7.49
N ALA A 33 -0.60 2.79 6.41
CA ALA A 33 -1.65 1.78 6.20
C ALA A 33 -1.66 0.69 7.29
N PHE A 34 -0.48 0.23 7.73
CA PHE A 34 -0.38 -0.79 8.78
C PHE A 34 -0.59 -0.26 10.21
N SER A 35 -0.45 1.05 10.41
CA SER A 35 -0.69 1.71 11.70
C SER A 35 -2.17 2.00 11.95
N LEU A 36 -2.95 2.22 10.89
CA LEU A 36 -4.40 2.46 10.94
C LEU A 36 -5.19 1.18 11.24
N GLN A 37 -6.37 1.35 11.84
CA GLN A 37 -7.35 0.28 11.98
C GLN A 37 -8.13 0.06 10.67
N PRO A 38 -8.66 -1.15 10.41
CA PRO A 38 -9.60 -1.38 9.32
C PRO A 38 -10.77 -0.41 9.35
N GLY A 39 -11.05 0.24 8.23
CA GLY A 39 -12.03 1.31 8.06
C GLY A 39 -11.49 2.72 8.31
N GLU A 40 -10.25 2.90 8.78
CA GLU A 40 -9.67 4.23 9.04
C GLU A 40 -8.87 4.76 7.84
N THR A 41 -8.85 6.09 7.73
CA THR A 41 -8.08 6.83 6.73
C THR A 41 -6.94 7.59 7.41
N SER A 42 -5.75 7.60 6.80
CA SER A 42 -4.61 8.35 7.31
C SER A 42 -4.82 9.85 7.16
N GLY A 43 -4.00 10.61 7.89
CA GLY A 43 -3.67 11.96 7.48
C GLY A 43 -2.91 12.00 6.15
N ILE A 44 -2.43 13.19 5.81
CA ILE A 44 -1.57 13.39 4.63
C ILE A 44 -0.20 12.75 4.91
N VAL A 45 0.16 11.77 4.10
CA VAL A 45 1.45 11.09 4.12
C VAL A 45 2.35 11.73 3.07
N GLU A 46 3.45 12.34 3.51
CA GLU A 46 4.48 12.86 2.62
C GLU A 46 5.40 11.72 2.20
N SER A 47 5.58 11.54 0.89
CA SER A 47 6.51 10.58 0.30
C SER A 47 7.41 11.28 -0.73
N VAL A 48 8.46 10.56 -1.18
CA VAL A 48 9.34 11.01 -2.27
C VAL A 48 8.61 11.30 -3.59
N TRP A 49 7.39 10.79 -3.77
CA TRP A 49 6.56 11.02 -4.97
C TRP A 49 5.48 12.07 -4.78
N GLY A 50 5.32 12.62 -3.57
CA GLY A 50 4.37 13.68 -3.27
C GLY A 50 3.54 13.38 -2.02
N LEU A 51 2.28 13.82 -2.04
CA LEU A 51 1.35 13.70 -0.92
C LEU A 51 0.36 12.56 -1.21
N HIS A 52 0.25 11.63 -0.26
CA HIS A 52 -0.62 10.46 -0.35
C HIS A 52 -1.60 10.43 0.82
N ILE A 53 -2.81 9.94 0.57
CA ILE A 53 -3.79 9.63 1.61
C ILE A 53 -4.12 8.15 1.44
N VAL A 54 -4.05 7.39 2.52
CA VAL A 54 -4.27 5.94 2.51
C VAL A 54 -5.50 5.62 3.35
N GLN A 55 -6.31 4.67 2.91
CA GLN A 55 -7.39 4.11 3.72
C GLN A 55 -7.16 2.62 3.90
N THR A 56 -7.16 2.17 5.14
CA THR A 56 -7.02 0.75 5.44
C THR A 56 -8.41 0.14 5.36
N LEU A 57 -8.72 -0.57 4.27
CA LEU A 57 -10.01 -1.23 4.13
C LEU A 57 -10.12 -2.40 5.10
N GLU A 58 -9.14 -3.31 5.03
CA GLU A 58 -9.11 -4.52 5.84
C GLU A 58 -7.66 -4.91 6.16
N ARG A 59 -7.46 -5.59 7.29
CA ARG A 59 -6.17 -6.13 7.70
C ARG A 59 -6.35 -7.53 8.25
N ASP A 60 -5.59 -8.47 7.72
CA ASP A 60 -5.60 -9.85 8.17
C ASP A 60 -4.16 -10.36 8.35
N PRO A 61 -3.71 -10.62 9.59
CA PRO A 61 -2.36 -11.12 9.88
C PRO A 61 -2.19 -12.62 9.56
N ALA A 62 -3.29 -13.36 9.41
CA ALA A 62 -3.31 -14.80 9.13
C ALA A 62 -3.57 -15.11 7.65
N ARG A 63 -3.89 -14.10 6.84
CA ARG A 63 -4.09 -14.26 5.40
C ARG A 63 -2.85 -14.82 4.75
N GLU A 64 -2.99 -16.01 4.17
CA GLU A 64 -1.92 -16.60 3.40
C GLU A 64 -1.57 -15.68 2.23
N MET A 65 -0.33 -15.20 2.25
CA MET A 65 0.23 -14.44 1.15
C MET A 65 0.37 -15.37 -0.06
N ASP A 66 0.07 -14.87 -1.26
CA ASP A 66 0.26 -15.65 -2.48
C ASP A 66 1.73 -16.12 -2.60
N ILE A 67 1.94 -17.32 -3.15
CA ILE A 67 3.27 -17.93 -3.28
C ILE A 67 4.21 -17.01 -4.06
N ASP A 68 3.72 -16.36 -5.12
CA ASP A 68 4.50 -15.43 -5.93
C ASP A 68 4.93 -14.21 -5.11
N THR A 69 4.02 -13.64 -4.32
CA THR A 69 4.33 -12.52 -3.42
C THR A 69 5.33 -12.92 -2.33
N ARG A 70 5.20 -14.12 -1.74
CA ARG A 70 6.22 -14.67 -0.82
C ARG A 70 7.58 -14.79 -1.48
N GLN A 71 7.64 -15.30 -2.71
CA GLN A 71 8.89 -15.47 -3.44
C GLN A 71 9.55 -14.14 -3.80
N ARG A 72 8.78 -13.10 -4.14
CA ARG A 72 9.33 -11.76 -4.41
C ARG A 72 9.92 -11.10 -3.17
N LEU A 73 9.26 -11.23 -2.02
CA LEU A 73 9.77 -10.69 -0.74
C LEU A 73 10.94 -11.50 -0.18
N ALA A 74 10.93 -12.82 -0.38
CA ALA A 74 12.00 -13.70 0.07
C ALA A 74 13.26 -13.62 -0.81
N GLN A 75 13.17 -13.03 -2.02
CA GLN A 75 14.34 -12.74 -2.81
C GLN A 75 15.09 -11.56 -2.19
N PRO A 76 16.30 -11.77 -1.61
CA PRO A 76 17.14 -10.65 -1.24
C PRO A 76 17.38 -9.85 -2.51
N ARG A 77 17.17 -8.52 -2.48
CA ARG A 77 17.52 -7.60 -3.58
C ARG A 77 18.85 -8.07 -4.17
N GLN A 78 18.79 -8.76 -5.31
CA GLN A 78 20.00 -9.12 -6.04
C GLN A 78 20.58 -7.78 -6.45
N GLN A 79 21.73 -7.47 -5.85
CA GLN A 79 22.53 -6.31 -6.17
C GLN A 79 23.02 -6.38 -7.61
#